data_AF-E0S2E7-F1
#
_entry.id   AF-E0S2E7-F1
#
_cell.length_a   1.000
_cell.length_b   1.000
_cell.length_c   1.000
_cell.angle_alpha   90.00
_cell.angle_beta   90.00
_cell.angle_gamma   90.00
#
_symmetry.space_group_name_H-M   'P 1'
#
loop_
_entity.id
_entity.type
_entity.pdbx_description
1 polymer ?
#
loop_
_entity_poly.entity_id
_entity_poly.type
_entity_poly.pdbx_seq_one_letter_code
_entity_poly.pdbx_strand_id
1 'polypeptide(L)'
;MFCPNCGTEIKEDVLFCPNCGADLSAAKNQSETVDQNVNANVNDVQPQAQPTGFDYNAYQQNTYQQGNPQQGAPYCLNAGGIQKRDLAIAIILTIVTCGIYGIYWFVVLTDETNHITNQTEATSGGLAFLFSIITCGIYYFYWSYKMGEKVDMIKGTPNGSSSILFLILSIFGLGFVNYIIAQDAINNFVASCQ
;
A
#
# COMPACT_ATOMS: atom_id res chain seq x y z
N MET A 1 18.90 37.28 3.92
CA MET A 1 19.31 36.27 4.94
C MET A 1 20.20 35.20 4.31
N PHE A 2 21.04 34.47 5.05
CA PHE A 2 21.83 33.35 4.50
C PHE A 2 21.18 31.99 4.78
N CYS A 3 21.23 31.06 3.83
CA CYS A 3 20.70 29.71 4.01
C CYS A 3 21.50 28.96 5.09
N PRO A 4 20.86 28.38 6.12
CA PRO A 4 21.56 27.66 7.19
C PRO A 4 22.23 26.37 6.73
N ASN A 5 21.84 25.85 5.56
CA ASN A 5 22.35 24.58 5.04
C ASN A 5 23.55 24.76 4.09
N CYS A 6 23.55 25.77 3.22
CA CYS A 6 24.60 25.96 2.21
C CYS A 6 25.30 27.33 2.25
N GLY A 7 24.90 28.23 3.15
CA GLY A 7 25.52 29.54 3.32
C GLY A 7 25.30 30.52 2.16
N THR A 8 24.44 30.19 1.17
CA THR A 8 24.13 31.10 0.06
C THR A 8 23.22 32.23 0.52
N GLU A 9 23.41 33.43 -0.02
CA GLU A 9 22.55 34.58 0.25
C GLU A 9 21.16 34.39 -0.39
N ILE A 10 20.12 34.65 0.40
CA ILE A 10 18.71 34.43 0.06
C ILE A 10 17.96 35.76 0.14
N LYS A 11 17.20 36.03 -0.93
CA LYS A 11 16.26 37.15 -1.00
C LYS A 11 15.04 36.87 -0.13
N GLU A 12 14.55 37.91 0.53
CA GLU A 12 13.34 37.86 1.36
C GLU A 12 12.12 37.69 0.46
N ASP A 13 11.85 36.45 0.05
CA ASP A 13 10.48 35.92 -0.09
C ASP A 13 10.38 34.46 -0.54
N VAL A 14 11.49 33.73 -0.62
CA VAL A 14 11.48 32.35 -1.09
C VAL A 14 11.18 31.34 0.02
N LEU A 15 10.36 30.33 -0.28
CA LEU A 15 10.05 29.22 0.61
C LEU A 15 11.15 28.14 0.61
N PHE A 16 11.93 28.06 -0.48
CA PHE A 16 13.01 27.10 -0.64
C PHE A 16 14.28 27.78 -1.15
N CYS A 17 15.44 27.31 -0.68
CA CYS A 17 16.74 27.79 -1.14
C CYS A 17 16.96 27.40 -2.61
N PRO A 18 17.21 28.34 -3.53
CA PRO A 18 17.41 28.03 -4.95
C PRO A 18 18.73 27.32 -5.24
N ASN A 19 19.68 27.32 -4.29
CA ASN A 19 20.99 26.68 -4.49
C ASN A 19 21.03 25.23 -3.97
N CYS A 20 20.41 24.94 -2.82
CA CYS A 20 20.48 23.59 -2.21
C CYS A 20 19.12 22.94 -1.94
N GLY A 21 18.01 23.63 -2.18
CA GLY A 21 16.65 23.11 -1.97
C GLY A 21 16.17 23.10 -0.52
N ALA A 22 16.93 23.64 0.44
CA ALA A 22 16.52 23.70 1.84
C ALA A 22 15.25 24.53 2.06
N ASP A 23 14.30 24.01 2.84
CA ASP A 23 13.05 24.69 3.21
C ASP A 23 13.32 25.81 4.23
N LEU A 24 12.81 27.01 3.96
CA LEU A 24 12.98 28.22 4.78
C LEU A 24 11.64 28.71 5.37
N SER A 25 10.55 27.96 5.20
CA SER A 25 9.20 28.32 5.69
C SER A 25 9.13 28.45 7.21
N ALA A 26 9.87 27.63 7.96
CA ALA A 26 9.92 27.70 9.42
C ALA A 26 10.58 28.99 9.95
N ALA A 27 11.52 29.58 9.19
CA ALA A 27 12.23 30.80 9.57
C ALA A 27 11.44 32.09 9.28
N LYS A 28 10.34 32.02 8.51
CA LYS A 28 9.50 33.18 8.17
C LYS A 28 8.41 33.50 9.20
N ASN A 29 8.11 32.61 10.15
CA ASN A 29 6.98 32.76 11.09
C ASN A 29 7.29 33.54 12.38
N GLN A 30 8.26 34.46 12.37
CA GLN A 30 8.46 35.40 13.47
C GLN A 30 8.66 36.82 12.94
N SER A 31 7.56 37.41 12.46
CA SER A 31 7.33 38.86 12.45
C SER A 31 5.83 39.12 12.30
N GLU A 32 5.09 39.05 13.43
CA GLU A 32 3.98 39.94 13.81
C GLU A 32 3.28 39.45 15.11
N THR A 33 3.62 40.14 16.21
CA THR A 33 2.87 40.51 17.45
C THR A 33 1.98 39.54 18.28
N VAL A 34 2.45 39.31 19.52
CA VAL A 34 1.83 39.51 20.87
C VAL A 34 0.68 38.61 21.42
N ASP A 35 1.02 38.01 22.57
CA ASP A 35 0.27 37.50 23.75
C ASP A 35 -0.74 36.33 23.66
N GLN A 36 -0.41 35.21 24.35
CA GLN A 36 -1.17 34.75 25.52
C GLN A 36 -0.44 33.69 26.36
N ASN A 37 -0.30 34.01 27.65
CA ASN A 37 0.08 33.16 28.77
C ASN A 37 -1.17 32.41 29.29
N VAL A 38 -1.13 31.07 29.35
CA VAL A 38 -1.73 30.29 30.45
C VAL A 38 -0.90 29.01 30.67
N ASN A 39 -0.33 28.91 31.86
CA ASN A 39 0.20 27.70 32.49
C ASN A 39 -0.95 26.92 33.15
N ALA A 40 -1.08 25.63 32.86
CA ALA A 40 -1.74 24.69 33.76
C ALA A 40 -1.11 23.30 33.63
N ASN A 41 -0.18 23.01 34.55
CA ASN A 41 0.20 21.66 34.96
C ASN A 41 -0.89 21.10 35.88
N VAL A 42 -1.47 19.94 35.53
CA VAL A 42 -2.11 19.03 36.48
C VAL A 42 -1.77 17.59 36.07
N ASN A 43 -0.75 17.04 36.73
CA ASN A 43 -0.59 15.60 36.90
C ASN A 43 -1.36 15.20 38.18
N ASP A 44 -2.31 14.28 38.07
CA ASP A 44 -2.77 13.45 39.19
C ASP A 44 -3.26 12.08 38.68
N VAL A 45 -3.21 11.08 39.56
CA VAL A 45 -2.83 9.67 39.31
C VAL A 45 -4.00 8.67 39.52
N GLN A 46 -4.17 7.75 38.53
CA GLN A 46 -4.61 6.30 38.55
C GLN A 46 -5.93 5.81 39.22
N PRO A 47 -6.39 4.53 39.06
CA PRO A 47 -6.03 3.40 38.15
C PRO A 47 -7.22 2.62 37.50
N GLN A 48 -7.06 1.98 36.33
CA GLN A 48 -7.70 0.67 36.06
C GLN A 48 -7.12 -0.10 34.85
N ALA A 49 -6.93 -1.41 35.06
CA ALA A 49 -6.17 -2.33 34.21
C ALA A 49 -6.90 -2.75 32.92
N GLN A 50 -6.19 -2.76 31.79
CA GLN A 50 -6.67 -3.29 30.50
C GLN A 50 -5.49 -3.82 29.66
N PRO A 51 -5.63 -4.97 28.95
CA PRO A 51 -4.51 -5.65 28.30
C PRO A 51 -4.01 -4.93 27.04
N THR A 52 -2.69 -4.92 26.90
CA THR A 52 -1.84 -4.58 25.73
C THR A 52 -2.51 -4.92 24.39
N GLY A 53 -2.61 -4.08 23.35
CA GLY A 53 -1.97 -2.81 23.01
C GLY A 53 -1.60 -2.87 21.52
N PHE A 54 -2.42 -2.27 20.65
CA PHE A 54 -2.06 -1.96 19.25
C PHE A 54 -2.60 -0.56 18.93
N ASP A 55 -1.67 0.37 18.69
CA ASP A 55 -1.91 1.78 18.36
C ASP A 55 -2.24 1.91 16.87
N TYR A 56 -3.42 2.44 16.56
CA TYR A 56 -4.00 2.54 15.21
C TYR A 56 -3.61 3.83 14.47
N ASN A 57 -2.71 4.67 15.01
CA ASN A 57 -2.32 5.94 14.38
C ASN A 57 -1.12 5.87 13.42
N ALA A 58 -0.84 4.71 12.80
CA ALA A 58 0.34 4.53 11.95
C ALA A 58 0.09 4.55 10.42
N TYR A 59 -1.14 4.73 9.94
CA TYR A 59 -1.45 4.53 8.51
C TYR A 59 -2.05 5.72 7.75
N GLN A 60 -2.19 6.90 8.35
CA GLN A 60 -2.81 8.05 7.66
C GLN A 60 -1.94 9.32 7.53
N GLN A 61 -0.61 9.19 7.39
CA GLN A 61 0.19 10.41 7.23
C GLN A 61 1.46 10.36 6.36
N ASN A 62 1.56 9.46 5.36
CA ASN A 62 2.67 9.53 4.41
C ASN A 62 2.21 9.46 2.94
N THR A 63 1.53 10.52 2.50
CA THR A 63 1.59 10.94 1.09
C THR A 63 2.35 12.27 1.06
N TYR A 64 3.43 12.29 0.27
CA TYR A 64 4.30 13.43 -0.10
C TYR A 64 5.35 13.92 0.92
N GLN A 65 6.46 13.17 1.04
CA GLN A 65 7.85 13.60 1.31
C GLN A 65 8.70 12.32 1.38
N GLN A 66 9.95 12.17 0.95
CA GLN A 66 11.02 13.03 0.41
C GLN A 66 12.12 12.06 -0.13
N GLY A 67 12.96 12.49 -1.07
CA GLY A 67 13.88 11.60 -1.80
C GLY A 67 15.17 11.13 -1.11
N ASN A 68 15.68 9.97 -1.56
CA ASN A 68 17.10 9.54 -1.60
C ASN A 68 17.20 8.29 -2.53
N PRO A 69 18.26 8.08 -3.36
CA PRO A 69 18.27 7.04 -4.37
C PRO A 69 18.91 5.75 -3.83
N GLN A 70 18.11 4.89 -3.22
CA GLN A 70 18.39 3.45 -3.18
C GLN A 70 17.07 2.73 -3.50
N GLN A 71 17.02 2.26 -4.74
CA GLN A 71 15.86 1.71 -5.43
C GLN A 71 15.42 0.40 -4.77
N GLY A 72 14.58 0.51 -3.75
CA GLY A 72 13.79 -0.58 -3.19
C GLY A 72 12.31 -0.23 -3.35
N ALA A 73 11.54 -1.15 -3.93
CA ALA A 73 10.10 -1.10 -4.12
C ALA A 73 9.34 -0.38 -2.96
N PRO A 74 8.59 0.73 -3.21
CA PRO A 74 7.86 1.48 -2.17
C PRO A 74 6.78 0.65 -1.44
N TYR A 75 6.53 -0.57 -1.90
CA TYR A 75 5.53 -1.48 -1.39
C TYR A 75 6.08 -2.48 -0.34
N CYS A 76 7.39 -2.51 -0.04
CA CYS A 76 7.96 -3.46 0.95
C CYS A 76 7.50 -3.20 2.39
N LEU A 77 7.23 -1.95 2.75
CA LEU A 77 6.65 -1.61 4.05
C LEU A 77 5.26 -2.25 4.24
N ASN A 78 4.51 -2.38 3.14
CA ASN A 78 3.16 -2.95 3.12
C ASN A 78 3.16 -4.49 3.05
N ALA A 79 4.32 -5.12 2.86
CA ALA A 79 4.45 -6.57 2.86
C ALA A 79 4.51 -7.18 4.28
N GLY A 80 4.59 -6.33 5.30
CA GLY A 80 4.65 -6.76 6.70
C GLY A 80 3.45 -7.62 7.09
N GLY A 81 3.72 -8.83 7.58
CA GLY A 81 2.68 -9.78 8.02
C GLY A 81 2.07 -10.64 6.90
N ILE A 82 2.43 -10.43 5.63
CA ILE A 82 2.00 -11.29 4.52
C ILE A 82 2.91 -12.52 4.45
N GLN A 83 2.32 -13.71 4.57
CA GLN A 83 3.07 -14.97 4.51
C GLN A 83 3.19 -15.48 3.08
N LYS A 84 4.37 -16.01 2.73
CA LYS A 84 4.57 -16.74 1.47
C LYS A 84 3.64 -17.95 1.44
N ARG A 85 2.93 -18.12 0.33
CA ARG A 85 2.00 -19.23 0.15
C ARG A 85 2.55 -20.20 -0.89
N ASP A 86 2.71 -21.47 -0.51
CA ASP A 86 3.11 -22.50 -1.48
C ASP A 86 2.00 -22.69 -2.51
N LEU A 87 2.35 -22.49 -3.78
CA LEU A 87 1.44 -22.61 -4.91
C LEU A 87 0.89 -24.04 -5.03
N ALA A 88 1.72 -25.05 -4.81
CA ALA A 88 1.31 -26.45 -4.92
C ALA A 88 0.25 -26.79 -3.87
N ILE A 89 0.43 -26.31 -2.63
CA ILE A 89 -0.54 -26.53 -1.55
C ILE A 89 -1.86 -25.82 -1.88
N ALA A 90 -1.82 -24.58 -2.37
CA ALA A 90 -3.03 -23.85 -2.75
C ALA A 90 -3.84 -24.57 -3.86
N ILE A 91 -3.13 -25.13 -4.85
CA ILE A 91 -3.75 -25.93 -5.93
C ILE A 91 -4.37 -27.20 -5.36
N ILE A 92 -3.63 -27.96 -4.56
CA ILE A 92 -4.11 -29.21 -3.94
C ILE A 92 -5.33 -28.94 -3.08
N LEU A 93 -5.30 -27.91 -2.23
CA LEU A 93 -6.42 -27.54 -1.37
C LEU A 93 -7.65 -27.13 -2.19
N THR A 94 -7.47 -26.42 -3.31
CA THR A 94 -8.59 -26.10 -4.22
C THR A 94 -9.26 -27.36 -4.76
N ILE A 95 -8.48 -28.38 -5.16
CA ILE A 95 -9.02 -29.64 -5.68
C ILE A 95 -9.70 -30.45 -4.56
N VAL A 96 -9.02 -30.64 -3.42
CA VAL A 96 -9.51 -31.43 -2.29
C VAL A 96 -10.80 -30.87 -1.70
N THR A 97 -10.95 -29.55 -1.71
CA THR A 97 -12.13 -28.86 -1.17
C THR A 97 -13.22 -28.61 -2.22
N CYS A 98 -13.15 -29.24 -3.39
CA CYS A 98 -14.11 -29.06 -4.49
C CYS A 98 -14.29 -27.58 -4.89
N GLY A 99 -13.21 -26.81 -4.92
CA GLY A 99 -13.21 -25.40 -5.31
C GLY A 99 -13.54 -24.40 -4.19
N ILE A 100 -13.96 -24.85 -3.01
CA ILE A 100 -14.29 -23.96 -1.88
C ILE A 100 -13.06 -23.16 -1.44
N TYR A 101 -11.89 -23.81 -1.35
CA TYR A 101 -10.64 -23.11 -1.04
C TYR A 101 -10.26 -22.10 -2.12
N GLY A 102 -10.66 -22.29 -3.38
CA GLY A 102 -10.45 -21.31 -4.44
C GLY A 102 -11.12 -19.96 -4.17
N ILE A 103 -12.25 -19.97 -3.45
CA ILE A 103 -12.94 -18.75 -3.02
C ILE A 103 -12.14 -18.04 -1.91
N TYR A 104 -11.68 -18.79 -0.90
CA TYR A 104 -10.81 -18.25 0.14
C TYR A 104 -9.52 -17.67 -0.46
N TRP A 105 -8.91 -18.41 -1.39
CA TRP A 105 -7.70 -17.98 -2.07
C TRP A 105 -7.94 -16.69 -2.86
N PHE A 106 -9.05 -16.58 -3.60
CA PHE A 106 -9.43 -15.36 -4.30
C PHE A 106 -9.55 -14.15 -3.35
N VAL A 107 -10.22 -14.33 -2.20
CA VAL A 107 -10.43 -13.24 -1.23
C VAL A 107 -9.09 -12.77 -0.68
N VAL A 108 -8.30 -13.70 -0.15
CA VAL A 108 -7.02 -13.39 0.47
C VAL A 108 -6.03 -12.81 -0.53
N LEU A 109 -5.97 -13.38 -1.74
CA LEU A 109 -5.12 -12.88 -2.82
C LEU A 109 -5.47 -11.44 -3.19
N THR A 110 -6.78 -11.12 -3.25
CA THR A 110 -7.25 -9.76 -3.53
C THR A 110 -6.87 -8.80 -2.41
N ASP A 111 -7.12 -9.17 -1.16
CA ASP A 111 -6.84 -8.31 -0.01
C ASP A 111 -5.33 -8.09 0.19
N GLU A 112 -4.51 -9.15 0.07
CA GLU A 112 -3.04 -9.06 0.12
C GLU A 112 -2.51 -8.12 -0.97
N THR A 113 -3.03 -8.23 -2.20
CA THR A 113 -2.61 -7.38 -3.31
C THR A 113 -3.04 -5.93 -3.13
N ASN A 114 -4.27 -5.69 -2.65
CA ASN A 114 -4.77 -4.37 -2.32
C ASN A 114 -3.89 -3.71 -1.24
N HIS A 115 -3.51 -4.49 -0.22
CA HIS A 115 -2.66 -4.01 0.86
C HIS A 115 -1.26 -3.65 0.36
N ILE A 116 -0.60 -4.54 -0.40
CA ILE A 116 0.76 -4.33 -0.93
C ILE A 116 0.81 -3.05 -1.79
N THR A 117 -0.16 -2.89 -2.67
CA THR A 117 -0.23 -1.76 -3.63
C THR A 117 -0.77 -0.46 -3.01
N ASN A 118 -1.03 -0.43 -1.70
CA ASN A 118 -1.63 0.71 -1.00
C ASN A 118 -2.97 1.18 -1.63
N GLN A 119 -3.77 0.22 -2.12
CA GLN A 119 -5.09 0.45 -2.70
C GLN A 119 -6.17 -0.10 -1.77
N THR A 120 -6.20 0.39 -0.52
CA THR A 120 -7.19 0.00 0.49
C THR A 120 -8.61 0.45 0.14
N GLU A 121 -8.75 1.46 -0.73
CA GLU A 121 -10.02 1.91 -1.29
C GLU A 121 -10.56 1.00 -2.41
N ALA A 122 -9.73 0.08 -2.92
CA ALA A 122 -10.18 -0.88 -3.91
C ALA A 122 -11.13 -1.91 -3.28
N THR A 123 -11.95 -2.54 -4.12
CA THR A 123 -12.90 -3.55 -3.66
C THR A 123 -12.16 -4.68 -2.92
N SER A 124 -12.56 -4.93 -1.67
CA SER A 124 -12.06 -6.05 -0.88
C SER A 124 -12.40 -7.38 -1.55
N GLY A 125 -11.62 -8.41 -1.26
CA GLY A 125 -11.81 -9.74 -1.84
C GLY A 125 -13.21 -10.30 -1.62
N GLY A 126 -13.76 -10.12 -0.42
CA GLY A 126 -15.12 -10.56 -0.09
C GLY A 126 -16.20 -9.85 -0.91
N LEU A 127 -16.08 -8.53 -1.07
CA LEU A 127 -16.99 -7.75 -1.91
C LEU A 127 -16.80 -8.06 -3.40
N ALA A 128 -15.56 -8.27 -3.85
CA ALA A 128 -15.24 -8.63 -5.21
C ALA A 128 -15.88 -9.97 -5.59
N PHE A 129 -15.83 -10.95 -4.70
CA PHE A 129 -16.48 -12.24 -4.89
C PHE A 129 -18.01 -12.11 -4.91
N LEU A 130 -18.57 -11.32 -3.98
CA LEU A 130 -20.00 -11.03 -3.94
C LEU A 130 -20.48 -10.39 -5.24
N PHE A 131 -19.75 -9.39 -5.76
CA PHE A 131 -20.06 -8.75 -7.03
C PHE A 131 -19.90 -9.70 -8.21
N SER A 132 -18.93 -10.62 -8.20
CA SER A 132 -18.83 -11.67 -9.21
C SER A 132 -20.08 -12.54 -9.26
N ILE A 133 -20.71 -12.87 -8.13
CA ILE A 133 -21.98 -13.62 -8.13
C ILE A 133 -23.14 -12.76 -8.63
N ILE A 134 -23.29 -11.54 -8.09
CA ILE A 134 -24.40 -10.63 -8.43
C ILE A 134 -24.41 -10.28 -9.92
N THR A 135 -23.23 -10.11 -10.51
CA THR A 135 -23.06 -9.73 -11.93
C THR A 135 -22.93 -10.93 -12.86
N CYS A 136 -23.27 -12.14 -12.41
CA CYS A 136 -23.17 -13.37 -13.20
C CYS A 136 -21.76 -13.59 -13.82
N GLY A 137 -20.71 -13.30 -13.06
CA GLY A 137 -19.32 -13.46 -13.47
C GLY A 137 -18.75 -12.29 -14.27
N ILE A 138 -19.54 -11.28 -14.67
CA ILE A 138 -19.01 -10.13 -15.44
C ILE A 138 -17.96 -9.36 -14.62
N TYR A 139 -18.23 -9.14 -13.33
CA TYR A 139 -17.28 -8.47 -12.44
C TYR A 139 -15.98 -9.26 -12.27
N TYR A 140 -15.99 -10.60 -12.42
CA TYR A 140 -14.76 -11.39 -12.38
C TYR A 140 -13.78 -10.99 -13.49
N PHE A 141 -14.27 -10.64 -14.69
CA PHE A 141 -13.42 -10.13 -15.77
C PHE A 141 -12.82 -8.77 -15.44
N TYR A 142 -13.63 -7.86 -14.88
CA TYR A 142 -13.15 -6.56 -14.39
C TYR A 142 -12.08 -6.72 -13.30
N TRP A 143 -12.35 -7.57 -12.32
CA TRP A 143 -11.39 -7.92 -11.27
C TRP A 143 -10.10 -8.45 -11.88
N SER A 144 -10.17 -9.37 -12.86
CA SER A 144 -8.97 -9.95 -13.47
C SER A 144 -8.11 -8.91 -14.18
N TYR A 145 -8.72 -7.95 -14.87
CA TYR A 145 -8.01 -6.83 -15.49
C TYR A 145 -7.31 -5.96 -14.43
N LYS A 146 -8.04 -5.54 -13.39
CA LYS A 146 -7.47 -4.71 -12.30
C LYS A 146 -6.40 -5.45 -11.50
N MET A 147 -6.55 -6.77 -11.34
CA MET A 147 -5.58 -7.62 -10.67
C MET A 147 -4.27 -7.67 -11.47
N GLY A 148 -4.35 -7.77 -12.80
CA GLY A 148 -3.17 -7.72 -13.66
C GLY A 148 -2.39 -6.41 -13.53
N GLU A 149 -3.08 -5.25 -13.46
CA GLU A 149 -2.42 -3.95 -13.21
C GLU A 149 -1.67 -3.96 -11.87
N LYS A 150 -2.26 -4.55 -10.83
CA LYS A 150 -1.62 -4.66 -9.50
C LYS A 150 -0.42 -5.59 -9.50
N VAL A 151 -0.50 -6.70 -10.20
CA VAL A 151 0.63 -7.61 -10.39
C VAL A 151 1.78 -6.90 -11.13
N ASP A 152 1.47 -6.10 -12.14
CA ASP A 152 2.44 -5.29 -12.87
C ASP A 152 3.14 -4.25 -11.98
N MET A 153 2.39 -3.61 -11.07
CA MET A 153 2.97 -2.75 -10.03
C MET A 153 3.91 -3.52 -9.09
N ILE A 154 3.48 -4.70 -8.61
CA ILE A 154 4.27 -5.54 -7.70
C ILE A 154 5.53 -6.09 -8.36
N LYS A 155 5.53 -6.34 -9.67
CA LYS A 155 6.70 -6.77 -10.43
C LYS A 155 7.67 -5.63 -10.75
N GLY A 156 7.33 -4.39 -10.43
CA GLY A 156 8.13 -3.22 -10.80
C GLY A 156 8.03 -2.85 -12.28
N THR A 157 6.98 -3.30 -12.98
CA THR A 157 6.69 -2.98 -14.38
C THR A 157 5.31 -2.30 -14.50
N PRO A 158 5.12 -1.05 -14.04
CA PRO A 158 3.79 -0.42 -13.94
C PRO A 158 3.02 -0.28 -15.25
N ASN A 159 3.73 -0.25 -16.39
CA ASN A 159 3.16 -0.23 -17.74
C ASN A 159 3.20 -1.62 -18.40
N GLY A 160 3.16 -2.68 -17.60
CA GLY A 160 3.12 -4.05 -18.08
C GLY A 160 1.80 -4.36 -18.81
N SER A 161 1.78 -5.53 -19.43
CA SER A 161 0.62 -6.03 -20.17
C SER A 161 -0.11 -7.16 -19.42
N SER A 162 0.14 -7.34 -18.11
CA SER A 162 -0.47 -8.42 -17.34
C SER A 162 -1.98 -8.24 -17.23
N SER A 163 -2.49 -7.00 -17.27
CA SER A 163 -3.93 -6.69 -17.30
C SER A 163 -4.64 -7.34 -18.49
N ILE A 164 -4.06 -7.21 -19.69
CA ILE A 164 -4.59 -7.83 -20.91
C ILE A 164 -4.44 -9.35 -20.83
N LEU A 165 -3.28 -9.85 -20.38
CA LEU A 165 -3.04 -11.29 -20.23
C LEU A 165 -4.09 -11.93 -19.30
N PHE A 166 -4.36 -11.31 -18.15
CA PHE A 166 -5.32 -11.80 -17.17
C PHE A 166 -6.74 -11.81 -17.72
N LEU A 167 -7.12 -10.78 -18.46
CA LEU A 167 -8.43 -10.70 -19.12
C LEU A 167 -8.59 -11.79 -20.17
N ILE A 168 -7.56 -12.02 -21.00
CA ILE A 168 -7.55 -13.10 -22.01
C ILE A 168 -7.68 -14.46 -21.33
N LEU A 169 -6.86 -14.74 -20.31
CA LEU A 169 -6.93 -16.00 -19.55
C LEU A 169 -8.32 -16.22 -18.94
N SER A 170 -8.94 -15.18 -18.40
CA SER A 170 -10.31 -15.26 -17.87
C SER A 170 -11.35 -15.60 -18.96
N ILE A 171 -11.26 -15.02 -20.16
CA ILE A 171 -12.19 -15.29 -21.28
C ILE A 171 -12.14 -16.76 -21.71
N PHE A 172 -10.96 -17.36 -21.71
CA PHE A 172 -10.78 -18.76 -22.07
C PHE A 172 -11.09 -19.73 -20.91
N GLY A 173 -11.62 -19.26 -19.79
CA GLY A 173 -11.90 -20.10 -18.62
C GLY A 173 -10.65 -20.55 -17.86
N LEU A 174 -9.48 -19.99 -18.19
CA LEU A 174 -8.20 -20.24 -17.52
C LEU A 174 -7.97 -19.28 -16.34
N GLY A 175 -9.05 -18.79 -15.74
CA GLY A 175 -9.00 -17.83 -14.63
C GLY A 175 -8.17 -18.31 -13.43
N PHE A 176 -8.07 -19.63 -13.23
CA PHE A 176 -7.20 -20.23 -12.22
C PHE A 176 -5.71 -19.87 -12.40
N VAL A 177 -5.25 -19.71 -13.65
CA VAL A 177 -3.87 -19.34 -13.95
C VAL A 177 -3.57 -17.91 -13.48
N ASN A 178 -4.57 -17.02 -13.48
CA ASN A 178 -4.40 -15.68 -12.93
C ASN A 178 -4.03 -15.73 -11.44
N TYR A 179 -4.58 -16.69 -10.69
CA TYR A 179 -4.34 -16.82 -9.26
C TYR A 179 -2.90 -17.29 -9.04
N ILE A 180 -2.43 -18.20 -9.88
CA ILE A 180 -1.05 -18.69 -9.88
C ILE A 180 -0.07 -17.55 -10.14
N ILE A 181 -0.27 -16.79 -11.22
CA ILE A 181 0.65 -15.71 -11.62
C ILE A 181 0.68 -14.61 -10.55
N ALA A 182 -0.48 -14.26 -10.00
CA ALA A 182 -0.56 -13.26 -8.95
C ALA A 182 0.09 -13.74 -7.65
N GLN A 183 -0.16 -14.98 -7.22
CA GLN A 183 0.44 -15.54 -6.02
C GLN A 183 1.96 -15.66 -6.14
N ASP A 184 2.46 -16.08 -7.31
CA ASP A 184 3.89 -16.11 -7.59
C ASP A 184 4.52 -14.71 -7.53
N ALA A 185 3.85 -13.70 -8.10
CA ALA A 185 4.30 -12.31 -8.01
C ALA A 185 4.40 -11.82 -6.56
N ILE A 186 3.38 -12.08 -5.74
CA ILE A 186 3.38 -11.73 -4.31
C ILE A 186 4.48 -12.49 -3.57
N ASN A 187 4.64 -13.79 -3.80
CA ASN A 187 5.65 -14.59 -3.12
C ASN A 187 7.07 -14.12 -3.43
N ASN A 188 7.37 -13.85 -4.70
CA ASN A 188 8.66 -13.32 -5.14
C ASN A 188 8.88 -11.92 -4.57
N PHE A 189 7.83 -11.10 -4.52
CA PHE A 189 7.89 -9.78 -3.93
C PHE A 189 8.17 -9.83 -2.41
N VAL A 190 7.40 -10.60 -1.65
CA VAL A 190 7.63 -10.80 -0.21
C VAL A 190 9.02 -11.38 0.04
N ALA A 191 9.51 -12.28 -0.83
CA ALA A 191 10.87 -12.80 -0.74
C ALA A 191 11.95 -11.73 -0.96
N SER A 192 11.70 -10.75 -1.84
CA SER A 192 12.63 -9.65 -2.09
C SER A 192 12.71 -8.63 -0.95
N CYS A 193 11.71 -8.59 -0.08
CA CYS A 193 11.66 -7.67 1.07
C CYS A 193 12.20 -8.27 2.38
N GLN A 194 12.53 -9.56 2.40
CA GLN A 194 13.06 -10.29 3.57
C GLN A 194 14.57 -10.47 3.44
#